data_AF-S6GLG3-F1
#
_entry.id   AF-S6GLG3-F1
#
_cell.length_a   1.000
_cell.length_b   1.000
_cell.length_c   1.000
_cell.angle_alpha   90.00
_cell.angle_beta   90.00
_cell.angle_gamma   90.00
#
_symmetry.space_group_name_H-M   'P 1'
#
loop_
_entity.id
_entity.type
_entity.pdbx_description
1 polymer ?
#
loop_
_entity_poly.entity_id
_entity_poly.type
_entity_poly.pdbx_seq_one_letter_code
_entity_poly.pdbx_strand_id
1 'polypeptide(L)'
;MKSNYQPLSGNEMPRFGGPATFMRLPAKGVCDELDVGFVGVPFDIGTSNRLRARLLQREILDESIMLRPFNVSTGANSFNSLSIADIGDAPINTFNIQKVWELSNHSTMKCIIPLTTGGDHTIALPI
;
A
#
# COMPACT_ATOMS: atom_id res chain seq x y z
N MET A 1 -16.64 -0.28 17.32
CA MET A 1 -17.00 -0.40 15.90
C MET A 1 -15.80 0.07 15.10
N LYS A 2 -15.29 -0.73 14.16
CA LYS A 2 -14.17 -0.31 13.29
C LYS A 2 -14.62 0.87 12.41
N SER A 3 -13.71 1.82 12.16
CA SER A 3 -14.00 2.97 11.31
C SER A 3 -13.71 2.64 9.86
N ASN A 4 -14.66 2.96 8.97
CA ASN A 4 -14.52 2.73 7.54
C ASN A 4 -13.97 3.99 6.87
N TYR A 5 -12.65 3.99 6.64
CA TYR A 5 -11.95 5.12 6.05
C TYR A 5 -12.30 5.30 4.58
N GLN A 6 -12.45 6.56 4.17
CA GLN A 6 -12.80 6.94 2.81
C GLN A 6 -11.65 7.70 2.13
N PRO A 7 -11.47 7.51 0.81
CA PRO A 7 -10.65 8.40 -0.01
C PRO A 7 -11.07 9.86 0.12
N LEU A 8 -10.11 10.79 0.09
CA LEU A 8 -10.40 12.22 0.04
C LEU A 8 -11.25 12.57 -1.19
N SER A 9 -12.36 13.27 -0.97
CA SER A 9 -13.30 13.60 -2.04
C SER A 9 -12.69 14.59 -3.04
N GLY A 10 -13.02 14.41 -4.32
CA GLY A 10 -12.63 15.35 -5.38
C GLY A 10 -13.34 16.71 -5.28
N ASN A 11 -14.48 16.76 -4.58
CA ASN A 11 -15.24 17.99 -4.36
C ASN A 11 -14.68 18.81 -3.19
N GLU A 12 -14.03 18.15 -2.22
CA GLU A 12 -13.39 18.81 -1.07
C GLU A 12 -12.00 19.32 -1.43
N MET A 13 -11.27 18.57 -2.25
CA MET A 13 -9.92 18.93 -2.70
C MET A 13 -9.71 18.42 -4.13
N PRO A 14 -9.25 19.26 -5.08
CA PRO A 14 -8.91 18.80 -6.43
C PRO A 14 -7.92 17.64 -6.39
N ARG A 15 -8.06 16.69 -7.32
CA ARG A 15 -7.30 15.42 -7.30
C ARG A 15 -5.79 15.59 -7.45
N PHE A 16 -5.35 16.66 -8.10
CA PHE A 16 -3.93 17.01 -8.23
C PHE A 16 -3.34 17.67 -6.96
N GLY A 17 -4.10 17.74 -5.86
CA GLY A 17 -3.66 18.24 -4.57
C GLY A 17 -4.10 17.35 -3.40
N GLY A 18 -3.51 17.62 -2.23
CA GLY A 18 -3.70 16.81 -1.02
C GLY A 18 -2.56 15.80 -0.79
N PRO A 19 -2.74 14.86 0.14
CA PRO A 19 -1.72 13.87 0.48
C PRO A 19 -1.53 12.84 -0.64
N ALA A 20 -0.27 12.48 -0.90
CA ALA A 20 0.13 11.46 -1.87
C ALA A 20 0.16 10.05 -1.23
N THR A 21 -1.00 9.60 -0.75
CA THR A 21 -1.24 8.24 -0.26
C THR A 21 -2.05 7.44 -1.27
N PHE A 22 -2.08 6.11 -1.12
CA PHE A 22 -2.80 5.23 -2.03
C PHE A 22 -4.28 5.60 -2.08
N MET A 23 -4.80 5.90 -3.27
CA MET A 23 -6.16 6.38 -3.50
C MET A 23 -6.54 7.62 -2.66
N ARG A 24 -5.59 8.38 -2.13
CA ARG A 24 -5.81 9.49 -1.19
C ARG A 24 -6.48 9.04 0.13
N LEU A 25 -6.18 7.83 0.58
CA LEU A 25 -6.64 7.30 1.87
C LEU A 25 -5.89 7.94 3.05
N PRO A 26 -6.44 7.90 4.26
CA PRO A 26 -5.70 8.31 5.46
C PRO A 26 -4.43 7.46 5.65
N ALA A 27 -3.31 8.12 5.95
CA ALA A 27 -2.10 7.46 6.42
C ALA A 27 -2.29 7.02 7.88
N LYS A 28 -2.10 5.73 8.16
CA LYS A 28 -2.27 5.15 9.50
C LYS A 28 -1.16 4.17 9.80
N GLY A 29 -0.76 4.07 11.07
CA GLY A 29 0.03 2.92 11.52
C GLY A 29 -0.84 1.67 11.58
N VAL A 30 -0.19 0.50 11.61
CA VAL A 30 -0.92 -0.77 11.76
C VAL A 30 -1.53 -0.87 13.14
N CYS A 31 -2.82 -1.20 13.17
CA CYS A 31 -3.60 -1.43 14.38
C CYS A 31 -4.66 -2.50 14.12
N ASP A 32 -5.15 -3.11 15.20
CA ASP A 32 -6.19 -4.16 15.15
C ASP A 32 -7.55 -3.68 14.59
N GLU A 33 -7.72 -2.36 14.49
CA GLU A 33 -8.92 -1.74 13.92
C GLU A 33 -8.91 -1.75 12.39
N LEU A 34 -7.76 -1.92 11.75
CA LEU A 34 -7.67 -2.08 10.30
C LEU A 34 -8.01 -3.52 9.90
N ASP A 35 -8.62 -3.68 8.73
CA ASP A 35 -8.83 -4.99 8.10
C ASP A 35 -7.82 -5.20 6.97
N VAL A 36 -7.53 -4.13 6.22
CA VAL A 36 -6.63 -4.14 5.07
C VAL A 36 -5.66 -2.96 5.14
N GLY A 37 -4.38 -3.21 4.86
CA GLY A 37 -3.36 -2.17 4.77
C GLY A 37 -2.70 -2.16 3.41
N PHE A 38 -2.66 -1.01 2.74
CA PHE A 38 -1.81 -0.81 1.57
C PHE A 38 -0.38 -0.54 2.02
N VAL A 39 0.56 -1.37 1.57
CA VAL A 39 1.97 -1.28 1.97
C VAL A 39 2.88 -1.32 0.76
N GLY A 40 3.83 -0.41 0.70
CA GLY A 40 4.89 -0.42 -0.29
C GLY A 40 6.10 -1.23 0.17
N VAL A 41 6.77 -1.92 -0.76
CA VAL A 41 8.07 -2.56 -0.49
C VAL A 41 9.09 -2.04 -1.50
N PRO A 42 9.89 -1.01 -1.15
CA PRO A 42 10.82 -0.37 -2.08
C PRO A 42 12.12 -1.19 -2.24
N PHE A 43 12.03 -2.38 -2.83
CA PHE A 43 13.12 -3.36 -2.90
C PHE A 43 13.40 -3.80 -4.35
N ASP A 44 14.63 -3.76 -4.84
CA ASP A 44 14.94 -4.29 -6.18
C ASP A 44 16.32 -4.96 -6.30
N ILE A 45 16.93 -5.33 -5.17
CA ILE A 45 18.29 -5.92 -5.16
C ILE A 45 18.32 -7.39 -5.60
N GLY A 46 17.17 -8.03 -5.79
CA GLY A 46 17.05 -9.35 -6.41
C GLY A 46 16.95 -9.29 -7.94
N THR A 47 16.92 -8.10 -8.53
CA THR A 47 16.74 -7.90 -9.96
C THR A 47 18.02 -8.22 -10.73
N SER A 48 17.91 -9.03 -11.79
CA SER A 48 19.05 -9.52 -12.57
C SER A 48 19.58 -8.58 -13.66
N ASN A 49 18.79 -7.60 -14.11
CA ASN A 49 19.15 -6.74 -15.25
C ASN A 49 18.85 -5.26 -15.00
N ARG A 50 17.59 -4.83 -15.15
CA ARG A 50 17.21 -3.40 -15.05
C ARG A 50 16.57 -3.09 -13.71
N LEU A 51 17.31 -2.40 -12.86
CA LEU A 51 16.84 -1.86 -11.58
C LEU A 51 15.89 -0.68 -11.81
N ARG A 52 14.87 -0.55 -10.95
CA ARG A 52 13.99 0.63 -10.79
C ARG A 52 12.84 0.36 -9.83
N ALA A 53 12.49 -0.92 -9.62
CA ALA A 53 11.26 -1.30 -8.92
C ALA A 53 11.17 -0.77 -7.48
N ARG A 54 12.31 -0.39 -6.87
CA ARG A 54 12.33 0.31 -5.58
C ARG A 54 11.60 1.67 -5.58
N LEU A 55 11.42 2.32 -6.74
CA LEU A 55 10.75 3.61 -6.88
C LEU A 55 9.27 3.49 -7.27
N LEU A 56 8.85 2.29 -7.70
CA LEU A 56 7.54 2.05 -8.29
C LEU A 56 6.40 2.44 -7.34
N GLN A 57 6.57 2.22 -6.04
CA GLN A 57 5.52 2.54 -5.07
C GLN A 57 5.07 3.99 -5.18
N ARG A 58 6.02 4.94 -5.23
CA ARG A 58 5.70 6.38 -5.30
C ARG A 58 4.92 6.71 -6.57
N GLU A 59 5.33 6.16 -7.70
CA GLU A 59 4.63 6.34 -8.97
C GLU A 59 3.20 5.76 -8.91
N ILE A 60 3.00 4.60 -8.25
CA ILE A 60 1.65 4.04 -8.03
C ILE A 60 0.80 4.97 -7.16
N LEU A 61 1.35 5.55 -6.09
CA LEU A 61 0.60 6.47 -5.23
C LEU A 61 0.13 7.69 -6.04
N ASP A 62 1.03 8.29 -6.82
CA ASP A 62 0.73 9.46 -7.65
C ASP A 62 -0.32 9.16 -8.73
N GLU A 63 -0.25 8.01 -9.39
CA GLU A 63 -1.22 7.63 -10.43
C GLU A 63 -2.56 7.13 -9.85
N SER A 64 -2.59 6.72 -8.58
CA SER A 64 -3.81 6.21 -7.93
C SER A 64 -4.88 7.29 -7.69
N ILE A 65 -4.54 8.58 -7.83
CA ILE A 65 -5.43 9.71 -7.50
C ILE A 65 -6.72 9.76 -8.33
N MET A 66 -6.74 9.11 -9.49
CA MET A 66 -7.91 9.07 -10.39
C MET A 66 -8.90 7.96 -10.05
N LEU A 67 -8.52 7.01 -9.18
CA LEU A 67 -9.38 5.92 -8.76
C LEU A 67 -10.61 6.43 -7.99
N ARG A 68 -11.67 5.62 -8.04
CA ARG A 68 -12.94 5.86 -7.34
C ARG A 68 -13.26 4.66 -6.45
N PRO A 69 -13.94 4.87 -5.32
CA PRO A 69 -14.20 3.80 -4.34
C PRO A 69 -15.19 2.73 -4.80
N PHE A 70 -15.99 3.02 -5.82
CA PHE A 70 -17.05 2.13 -6.31
C PHE A 70 -16.69 1.49 -7.64
N ASN A 71 -16.77 0.16 -7.71
CA ASN A 71 -16.66 -0.58 -8.95
C ASN A 71 -18.04 -0.75 -9.59
N VAL A 72 -18.25 -0.07 -10.72
CA VAL A 72 -19.54 -0.08 -11.45
C VAL A 72 -19.88 -1.43 -12.08
N SER A 73 -18.89 -2.26 -12.40
CA SER A 73 -19.12 -3.55 -13.08
C SER A 73 -19.58 -4.63 -12.11
N THR A 74 -19.05 -4.64 -10.89
CA THR A 74 -19.39 -5.64 -9.87
C THR A 74 -20.37 -5.12 -8.83
N GLY A 75 -20.57 -3.80 -8.76
CA GLY A 75 -21.37 -3.15 -7.71
C GLY A 75 -20.67 -3.12 -6.34
N ALA A 76 -19.40 -3.50 -6.25
CA ALA A 76 -18.67 -3.57 -4.99
C ALA A 76 -18.20 -2.19 -4.52
N ASN A 77 -18.38 -1.91 -3.23
CA ASN A 77 -17.76 -0.80 -2.52
C ASN A 77 -17.03 -1.31 -1.27
N SER A 78 -15.74 -1.61 -1.42
CA SER A 78 -14.93 -2.18 -0.32
C SER A 78 -14.79 -1.23 0.86
N PHE A 79 -14.73 0.09 0.62
CA PHE A 79 -14.53 1.11 1.65
C PHE A 79 -15.75 1.28 2.56
N ASN A 80 -16.91 0.72 2.21
CA ASN A 80 -18.09 0.73 3.07
C ASN A 80 -18.19 -0.49 4.00
N SER A 81 -17.39 -1.53 3.75
CA SER A 81 -17.46 -2.81 4.46
C SER A 81 -16.20 -3.15 5.25
N LEU A 82 -15.06 -2.58 4.87
CA LEU A 82 -13.76 -2.86 5.45
C LEU A 82 -13.08 -1.57 5.91
N SER A 83 -12.32 -1.66 7.01
CA SER A 83 -11.41 -0.60 7.44
C SER A 83 -10.09 -0.70 6.66
N ILE A 84 -9.89 0.21 5.72
CA ILE A 84 -8.76 0.19 4.78
C ILE A 84 -7.96 1.49 4.91
N ALA A 85 -6.64 1.41 5.07
CA ALA A 85 -5.77 2.58 5.11
C ALA A 85 -4.45 2.35 4.38
N ASP A 86 -3.76 3.45 4.08
CA ASP A 86 -2.37 3.42 3.65
C ASP A 86 -1.48 3.33 4.90
N ILE A 87 -0.65 2.29 4.96
CA ILE A 87 0.24 2.02 6.10
C ILE A 87 1.71 2.36 5.80
N GLY A 88 1.98 3.00 4.66
CA GLY A 88 3.29 3.43 4.23
C GLY A 88 4.14 2.30 3.65
N ASP A 89 5.45 2.41 3.84
CA ASP A 89 6.42 1.48 3.27
C ASP A 89 7.02 0.56 4.33
N ALA A 90 7.23 -0.70 3.98
CA ALA A 90 7.99 -1.64 4.79
C ALA A 90 9.48 -1.24 4.81
N PRO A 91 10.13 -1.23 5.99
CA PRO A 91 11.56 -0.96 6.08
C PRO A 91 12.35 -2.10 5.44
N ILE A 92 13.28 -1.75 4.54
CA ILE A 92 14.14 -2.70 3.84
C ILE A 92 15.62 -2.35 4.03
N ASN A 93 16.48 -3.34 3.79
CA ASN A 93 17.93 -3.13 3.76
C ASN A 93 18.45 -3.29 2.32
N THR A 94 18.96 -2.20 1.74
CA THR A 94 19.48 -2.20 0.37
C THR A 94 20.88 -2.82 0.23
N PHE A 95 21.56 -3.12 1.33
CA PHE A 95 22.93 -3.63 1.35
C PHE A 95 23.01 -5.12 1.73
N ASN A 96 21.91 -5.71 2.21
CA ASN A 96 21.86 -7.12 2.57
C ASN A 96 20.54 -7.74 2.12
N ILE A 97 20.61 -8.54 1.05
CA ILE A 97 19.46 -9.23 0.48
C ILE A 97 18.82 -10.24 1.42
N GLN A 98 19.59 -10.88 2.31
CA GLN A 98 19.04 -11.85 3.26
C GLN A 98 18.11 -11.19 4.28
N LYS A 99 18.23 -9.87 4.53
CA LYS A 99 17.31 -9.17 5.43
C LYS A 99 15.90 -9.03 4.87
N VAL A 100 15.67 -9.32 3.58
CA VAL A 100 14.31 -9.34 3.01
C VAL A 100 13.41 -10.36 3.71
N TRP A 101 13.99 -11.43 4.28
CA TRP A 101 13.25 -12.45 5.03
C TRP A 101 12.59 -11.90 6.30
N GLU A 102 13.10 -10.79 6.84
CA GLU A 102 12.53 -10.13 8.03
C GLU A 102 11.15 -9.52 7.73
N LEU A 103 10.77 -9.32 6.45
CA LEU A 103 9.44 -8.86 6.05
C LEU A 103 8.32 -9.79 6.54
N SER A 104 8.54 -11.11 6.54
CA SER A 104 7.60 -12.11 7.08
C SER A 104 7.27 -11.88 8.56
N ASN A 105 8.21 -11.28 9.29
CA ASN A 105 8.08 -10.99 10.71
C ASN A 105 7.59 -9.58 11.00
N HIS A 106 7.50 -8.72 9.99
CA HIS A 106 7.08 -7.36 10.16
C HIS A 106 5.64 -7.31 10.66
N SER A 107 5.41 -6.57 11.74
CA SER A 107 4.12 -6.52 12.46
C SER A 107 2.95 -6.11 11.55
N THR A 108 3.24 -5.39 10.47
CA THR A 108 2.25 -4.97 9.47
C THR A 108 1.55 -6.11 8.74
N MET A 109 2.15 -7.30 8.69
CA MET A 109 1.61 -8.44 7.91
C MET A 109 0.82 -9.43 8.77
N LYS A 110 0.88 -9.34 10.10
CA LYS A 110 0.38 -10.39 11.00
C LYS A 110 -1.06 -10.18 11.49
N CYS A 111 -1.55 -8.94 11.49
CA CYS A 111 -2.85 -8.58 12.09
C CYS A 111 -3.89 -8.09 11.08
N ILE A 112 -3.48 -7.83 9.84
CA ILE A 112 -4.33 -7.30 8.76
C ILE A 112 -4.02 -8.02 7.45
N ILE A 113 -4.91 -7.90 6.46
CA ILE A 113 -4.64 -8.38 5.10
C ILE A 113 -3.78 -7.34 4.37
N PRO A 114 -2.53 -7.66 3.99
CA PRO A 114 -1.67 -6.70 3.34
C PRO A 114 -1.92 -6.67 1.82
N LEU A 115 -2.12 -5.48 1.27
CA LEU A 115 -2.09 -5.23 -0.16
C LEU A 115 -0.73 -4.61 -0.49
N THR A 116 0.18 -5.47 -0.93
CA THR A 116 1.59 -5.10 -1.12
C THR A 116 1.87 -4.67 -2.54
N THR A 117 2.60 -3.56 -2.70
CA THR A 117 2.98 -3.00 -4.01
C THR A 117 4.43 -2.57 -4.04
N GLY A 118 4.98 -2.46 -5.25
CA GLY A 118 6.37 -2.09 -5.47
C GLY A 118 7.31 -3.29 -5.46
N GLY A 119 8.60 -2.98 -5.60
CA GLY A 119 9.69 -3.92 -5.52
C GLY A 119 9.75 -4.97 -6.63
N ASP A 120 10.84 -5.72 -6.67
CA ASP A 120 11.01 -6.86 -7.56
C ASP A 120 10.35 -8.12 -6.98
N HIS A 121 10.17 -9.14 -7.81
CA HIS A 121 9.39 -10.33 -7.46
C HIS A 121 9.99 -11.18 -6.31
N THR A 122 11.20 -10.88 -5.86
CA THR A 122 11.80 -11.51 -4.67
C THR A 122 10.95 -11.25 -3.42
N ILE A 123 10.28 -10.10 -3.33
CA ILE A 123 9.47 -9.75 -2.16
C ILE A 123 8.27 -10.68 -1.96
N ALA A 124 7.80 -11.33 -3.03
CA ALA A 124 6.64 -12.23 -2.97
C ALA A 124 6.93 -13.54 -2.22
N LEU A 125 8.21 -13.86 -1.98
CA LEU A 125 8.63 -15.08 -1.29
C LEU A 125 8.57 -14.98 0.24
N PRO A 126 8.98 -13.88 0.89
CA PRO A 126 8.80 -13.68 2.34
C PRO A 126 7.41 -13.16 2.75
N ILE A 127 6.59 -12.69 1.82
CA ILE A 127 5.20 -12.25 2.06
C ILE A 127 4.28 -13.45 2.11
#